data_AF-A0A1Z5REX2-F1
#
_entry.id   AF-A0A1Z5REX2-F1
#
_cell.length_a   1.000
_cell.length_b   1.000
_cell.length_c   1.000
_cell.angle_alpha   90.00
_cell.angle_beta   90.00
_cell.angle_gamma   90.00
#
_symmetry.space_group_name_H-M   'P 1'
#
loop_
_entity.id
_entity.type
_entity.pdbx_description
1 polymer ?
#
loop_
_entity_poly.entity_id
_entity_poly.type
_entity_poly.pdbx_seq_one_letter_code
_entity_poly.pdbx_strand_id
1 'polypeptide(L)'
;MELDLPPQPALPLTDLTAAIHRAAAAAAALSAPAPSSHAAAAVSALRDAHAAIGSFLSRLDASSGDGDQPMADSGEQLEEDGEGAQMVGEVEEGLRDCGLQGSKRRKRPVPPSWPLGRRSSSSSEAPAAAPVLDVEERRRAAMDLLMQFHA
;
A
#
# COMPACT_ATOMS: atom_id res chain seq x y z
N MET A 1 49.35 -16.53 5.59
CA MET A 1 48.62 -16.12 4.38
C MET A 1 47.48 -15.26 4.89
N GLU A 2 47.64 -13.93 4.87
CA GLU A 2 46.55 -13.03 5.21
C GLU A 2 45.50 -13.11 4.11
N LEU A 3 44.27 -13.46 4.47
CA LEU A 3 43.12 -13.46 3.58
C LEU A 3 42.65 -12.01 3.47
N ASP A 4 43.08 -11.34 2.40
CA ASP A 4 42.55 -10.05 1.95
C ASP A 4 41.08 -10.27 1.54
N LEU A 5 40.15 -9.90 2.42
CA LEU A 5 38.72 -9.98 2.18
C LEU A 5 38.30 -8.74 1.38
N PRO A 6 37.65 -8.87 0.21
CA PRO A 6 37.23 -7.70 -0.54
C PRO A 6 36.25 -6.86 0.31
N PRO A 7 36.32 -5.52 0.26
CA PRO A 7 35.42 -4.66 1.00
C PRO A 7 33.99 -4.94 0.53
N GLN A 8 33.18 -5.52 1.41
CA GLN A 8 31.74 -5.70 1.19
C GLN A 8 31.15 -4.33 0.84
N PRO A 9 30.44 -4.19 -0.30
CA PRO A 9 29.81 -2.93 -0.65
C PRO A 9 28.77 -2.62 0.41
N ALA A 10 29.10 -1.69 1.31
CA ALA A 10 28.17 -1.23 2.33
C ALA A 10 26.88 -0.77 1.63
N LEU A 11 25.77 -1.46 1.92
CA LEU A 11 24.45 -1.08 1.42
C LEU A 11 24.23 0.40 1.77
N PRO A 12 24.01 1.29 0.78
CA PRO A 12 23.91 2.73 1.01
C PRO A 12 22.56 3.07 1.63
N LEU A 13 22.36 2.64 2.88
CA LEU A 13 21.19 2.92 3.72
C LEU A 13 21.02 4.43 3.92
N THR A 14 22.11 5.19 3.91
CA THR A 14 22.12 6.65 3.99
C THR A 14 21.38 7.29 2.82
N ASP A 15 21.58 6.79 1.60
CA ASP A 15 20.96 7.36 0.40
C ASP A 15 19.47 7.03 0.36
N LEU A 16 19.10 5.80 0.77
CA LEU A 16 17.70 5.38 0.89
C LEU A 16 16.96 6.24 1.93
N THR A 17 17.52 6.38 3.13
CA THR A 17 16.92 7.15 4.22
C THR A 17 16.78 8.63 3.85
N ALA A 18 17.78 9.22 3.20
CA ALA A 18 17.72 10.59 2.70
C ALA A 18 16.62 10.77 1.64
N ALA A 19 16.46 9.82 0.70
CA ALA A 19 15.43 9.86 -0.32
C ALA A 19 14.02 9.76 0.28
N ILE A 20 13.81 8.83 1.23
CA ILE A 20 12.53 8.67 1.94
C ILE A 20 12.18 9.93 2.73
N HIS A 21 13.14 10.49 3.48
CA HIS A 21 12.90 11.70 4.27
C HIS A 21 12.53 12.90 3.38
N ARG A 22 13.20 13.05 2.23
CA ARG A 22 12.89 14.10 1.25
C ARG A 22 11.49 13.93 0.65
N ALA A 23 11.11 12.70 0.31
CA ALA A 23 9.78 12.39 -0.20
C ALA A 23 8.69 12.68 0.84
N ALA A 24 8.92 12.32 2.10
CA ALA A 24 8.01 12.60 3.21
C ALA A 24 7.83 14.11 3.44
N ALA A 25 8.92 14.88 3.43
CA ALA A 25 8.87 16.33 3.56
C ALA A 25 8.12 16.99 2.39
N ALA A 26 8.35 16.52 1.15
CA ALA A 26 7.66 17.04 -0.03
C ALA A 26 6.16 16.66 -0.05
N ALA A 27 5.81 15.47 0.42
CA ALA A 27 4.41 15.06 0.58
C ALA A 27 3.68 15.87 1.67
N ALA A 28 4.35 16.17 2.79
CA ALA A 28 3.79 17.01 3.84
C ALA A 28 3.46 18.43 3.35
N ALA A 29 4.22 18.95 2.38
CA ALA A 29 3.96 20.24 1.76
C ALA A 29 2.66 20.27 0.91
N LEU A 30 2.05 19.11 0.62
CA LEU A 30 0.77 19.01 -0.12
C LEU A 30 -0.48 19.14 0.76
N SER A 31 -0.34 19.15 2.10
CA SER A 31 -1.49 19.26 3.03
C SER A 31 -2.18 20.64 3.04
N ALA A 32 -1.62 21.63 2.36
CA ALA A 32 -2.21 22.94 2.13
C ALA A 32 -2.59 23.09 0.64
N PRO A 33 -3.41 24.08 0.23
CA PRO A 33 -3.56 24.44 -1.18
C PRO A 33 -2.21 24.91 -1.74
N ALA A 34 -1.39 23.94 -2.12
CA ALA A 34 -0.02 24.14 -2.54
C ALA A 34 -0.01 24.54 -4.03
N PRO A 35 0.90 25.43 -4.45
CA PRO A 35 1.05 25.77 -5.86
C PRO A 35 1.46 24.51 -6.65
N SER A 36 1.08 24.45 -7.93
CA SER A 36 1.32 23.29 -8.82
C SER A 36 2.80 22.83 -8.87
N SER A 37 3.75 23.75 -8.65
CA SER A 37 5.18 23.45 -8.57
C SER A 37 5.54 22.53 -7.40
N HIS A 38 4.85 22.62 -6.26
CA HIS A 38 5.09 21.78 -5.08
C HIS A 38 4.55 20.36 -5.31
N ALA A 39 3.43 20.24 -6.03
CA ALA A 39 2.91 18.94 -6.46
C ALA A 39 3.89 18.21 -7.39
N ALA A 40 4.48 18.92 -8.36
CA ALA A 40 5.48 18.34 -9.26
C ALA A 40 6.74 17.88 -8.51
N ALA A 41 7.24 18.69 -7.55
CA ALA A 41 8.40 18.35 -6.73
C ALA A 41 8.12 17.17 -5.78
N ALA A 42 6.91 17.06 -5.23
CA ALA A 42 6.52 15.91 -4.42
C ALA A 42 6.45 14.62 -5.25
N VAL A 43 5.90 14.70 -6.48
CA VAL A 43 5.86 13.55 -7.40
C VAL A 43 7.26 13.10 -7.80
N SER A 44 8.20 14.01 -8.08
CA SER A 44 9.58 13.63 -8.39
C SER A 44 10.26 12.99 -7.17
N ALA A 45 10.12 13.59 -5.98
CA ALA A 45 10.72 13.04 -4.76
C ALA A 45 10.19 11.65 -4.41
N LEU A 46 8.89 11.39 -4.64
CA LEU A 46 8.28 10.07 -4.46
C LEU A 46 8.82 9.03 -5.46
N ARG A 47 9.03 9.42 -6.72
CA ARG A 47 9.63 8.53 -7.73
C ARG A 47 11.08 8.20 -7.39
N ASP A 48 11.85 9.18 -6.94
CA ASP A 48 13.24 9.00 -6.52
C ASP A 48 13.33 8.03 -5.33
N ALA A 49 12.45 8.19 -4.34
CA ALA A 49 12.37 7.26 -3.20
C ALA A 49 11.99 5.84 -3.65
N HIS A 50 11.04 5.69 -4.58
CA HIS A 50 10.67 4.38 -5.13
C HIS A 50 11.85 3.70 -5.85
N ALA A 51 12.59 4.45 -6.67
CA ALA A 51 13.80 3.95 -7.33
C ALA A 51 14.87 3.54 -6.32
N ALA A 52 15.07 4.32 -5.25
CA ALA A 52 16.01 4.00 -4.18
C ALA A 52 15.63 2.73 -3.43
N ILE A 53 14.33 2.52 -3.13
CA ILE A 53 13.82 1.29 -2.50
C ILE A 53 14.05 0.09 -3.41
N GLY A 54 13.67 0.17 -4.68
CA GLY A 54 13.88 -0.92 -5.64
C GLY A 54 15.35 -1.29 -5.76
N SER A 55 16.22 -0.29 -5.90
CA SER A 55 17.67 -0.48 -5.96
C SER A 55 18.25 -1.10 -4.69
N PHE A 56 17.74 -0.72 -3.51
CA PHE A 56 18.12 -1.31 -2.23
C PHE A 56 17.69 -2.79 -2.14
N LEU A 57 16.45 -3.11 -2.51
CA LEU A 57 15.93 -4.47 -2.49
C LEU A 57 16.66 -5.38 -3.50
N SER A 58 16.97 -4.90 -4.70
CA SER A 58 17.75 -5.67 -5.68
C SER A 58 19.15 -6.01 -5.19
N ARG A 59 19.81 -5.10 -4.44
CA ARG A 59 21.11 -5.38 -3.82
C ARG A 59 20.99 -6.33 -2.63
N LEU A 60 19.91 -6.21 -1.85
CA LEU A 60 19.64 -7.11 -0.74
C LEU A 60 19.46 -8.54 -1.26
N ASP A 61 18.67 -8.71 -2.32
CA ASP A 61 18.42 -10.00 -2.98
C ASP A 61 19.71 -10.62 -3.54
N ALA A 62 20.53 -9.81 -4.23
CA ALA A 62 21.85 -10.24 -4.70
C ALA A 62 22.84 -10.59 -3.58
N SER A 63 22.68 -10.01 -2.39
CA SER A 63 23.50 -10.34 -1.20
C SER A 63 23.04 -11.63 -0.50
N SER A 64 21.81 -12.07 -0.72
CA SER A 64 21.27 -13.35 -0.22
C SER A 64 21.64 -14.56 -1.09
N GLY A 65 22.34 -14.36 -2.20
CA GLY A 65 22.76 -15.41 -3.13
C GLY A 65 24.14 -16.00 -2.84
N ASP A 66 24.27 -16.80 -1.77
CA ASP A 66 25.22 -17.92 -1.67
C ASP A 66 24.69 -18.93 -0.64
N GLY A 67 23.67 -19.67 -1.04
CA GLY A 67 22.96 -20.61 -0.17
C GLY A 67 21.97 -21.50 -0.90
N ASP A 68 22.28 -21.88 -2.15
CA ASP A 68 21.58 -22.96 -2.85
C ASP A 68 21.98 -24.31 -2.24
N GLN A 69 21.43 -24.64 -1.07
CA GLN A 69 21.19 -26.04 -0.72
C GLN A 69 19.70 -26.32 -0.92
N PRO A 70 19.32 -27.26 -1.81
CA PRO A 70 17.95 -27.72 -1.86
C PRO A 70 17.65 -28.36 -0.50
N MET A 71 16.74 -27.74 0.28
CA MET A 71 16.27 -28.31 1.53
C MET A 71 15.75 -29.71 1.25
N ALA A 72 16.46 -30.70 1.78
CA ALA A 72 16.06 -32.09 1.71
C ALA A 72 14.65 -32.24 2.29
N ASP A 73 13.85 -33.07 1.63
CA ASP A 73 12.60 -33.61 2.14
C ASP A 73 12.90 -34.46 3.39
N SER A 74 13.01 -33.78 4.53
CA SER A 74 12.96 -34.41 5.84
C SER A 74 11.56 -34.17 6.37
N GLY A 75 10.66 -35.09 6.03
CA GLY A 75 9.39 -35.24 6.71
C GLY A 75 9.62 -35.54 8.19
N GLU A 76 9.79 -34.50 8.99
CA GLU A 76 9.59 -34.55 10.42
C GLU A 76 8.20 -34.01 10.70
N GLN A 77 7.34 -34.91 11.20
CA GLN A 77 6.06 -34.56 11.80
C GLN A 77 6.35 -33.48 12.86
N LEU A 78 5.97 -32.25 12.53
CA LEU A 78 5.94 -31.16 13.49
C LEU A 78 4.88 -31.55 14.52
N GLU A 79 5.34 -32.13 15.63
CA GLU A 79 4.60 -32.12 16.89
C GLU A 79 4.14 -30.68 17.09
N GLU A 80 2.82 -30.51 17.11
CA GLU A 80 2.12 -29.25 17.33
C GLU A 80 2.40 -28.82 18.78
N ASP A 81 3.59 -28.26 19.01
CA ASP A 81 3.92 -27.64 20.28
C ASP A 81 3.16 -26.32 20.34
N GLY A 82 2.21 -26.27 21.26
CA GLY A 82 1.04 -25.40 21.23
C GLY A 82 1.31 -23.90 21.35
N GLU A 83 2.55 -23.42 21.30
CA GLU A 83 2.93 -22.03 21.60
C GLU A 83 2.59 -21.03 20.48
N GLY A 84 2.62 -21.45 19.20
CA GLY A 84 2.28 -20.59 18.08
C GLY A 84 0.79 -20.22 18.00
N ALA A 85 -0.09 -21.16 18.36
CA ALA A 85 -1.54 -20.94 18.40
C ALA A 85 -1.94 -20.01 19.56
N GLN A 86 -1.22 -20.08 20.68
CA GLN A 86 -1.43 -19.21 21.85
C GLN A 86 -1.16 -17.73 21.51
N MET A 87 -0.03 -17.44 20.84
CA MET A 87 0.30 -16.06 20.47
C MET A 87 -0.71 -15.42 19.50
N VAL A 88 -1.22 -16.18 18.53
CA VAL A 88 -2.23 -15.66 17.58
C VAL A 88 -3.57 -15.44 18.29
N GLY A 89 -3.94 -16.34 19.21
CA GLY A 89 -5.14 -16.20 20.03
C GLY A 89 -5.11 -14.96 20.92
N GLU A 90 -3.98 -14.69 21.59
CA GLU A 90 -3.81 -13.50 22.43
C GLU A 90 -3.92 -12.18 21.65
N VAL A 91 -3.35 -12.14 20.44
CA VAL A 91 -3.43 -10.96 19.56
C VAL A 91 -4.85 -10.76 19.03
N GLU A 92 -5.55 -11.83 18.67
CA GLU A 92 -6.94 -11.77 18.22
C GLU A 92 -7.88 -11.33 19.35
N GLU A 93 -7.68 -11.84 20.56
CA GLU A 93 -8.44 -11.45 21.75
C GLU A 93 -8.17 -9.99 22.14
N GLY A 94 -6.92 -9.54 22.08
CA GLY A 94 -6.56 -8.13 22.26
C GLY A 94 -7.22 -7.19 21.24
N LEU A 95 -7.40 -7.63 19.99
CA LEU A 95 -8.10 -6.85 18.96
C LEU A 95 -9.62 -6.79 19.22
N ARG A 96 -10.21 -7.87 19.75
CA ARG A 96 -11.63 -7.93 20.15
C ARG A 96 -11.92 -6.97 21.31
N ASP A 97 -11.00 -6.86 22.27
CA ASP A 97 -11.14 -5.93 23.40
C ASP A 97 -10.97 -4.45 23.01
N CYS A 98 -10.17 -4.16 21.98
CA CYS A 98 -10.00 -2.81 21.45
C CYS A 98 -11.21 -2.31 20.61
N GLY A 99 -12.10 -3.21 20.17
CA GLY A 99 -13.01 -2.93 19.05
C GLY A 99 -14.16 -1.96 19.32
N LEU A 100 -14.84 -2.04 20.47
CA LEU A 100 -16.11 -1.30 20.63
C LEU A 100 -16.44 -0.87 22.06
N GLN A 101 -15.63 -1.23 23.05
CA GLN A 101 -15.99 -1.00 24.46
C GLN A 101 -15.83 0.48 24.89
N GLY A 102 -14.93 1.24 24.26
CA GLY A 102 -14.63 2.64 24.60
C GLY A 102 -15.49 3.71 23.89
N SER A 103 -16.24 3.36 22.85
CA SER A 103 -17.06 4.30 22.06
C SER A 103 -18.48 4.48 22.63
N LYS A 104 -18.65 4.32 23.96
CA LYS A 104 -19.93 4.54 24.65
C LYS A 104 -20.23 6.01 24.92
N ARG A 105 -19.58 6.96 24.24
CA ARG A 105 -20.08 8.35 24.15
C ARG A 105 -21.29 8.35 23.23
N ARG A 106 -22.41 7.91 23.79
CA ARG A 106 -23.76 8.05 23.23
C ARG A 106 -23.87 9.45 22.61
N LYS A 107 -24.23 9.51 21.32
CA LYS A 107 -24.71 10.66 20.51
C LYS A 107 -23.82 11.13 19.34
N ARG A 108 -22.65 10.56 19.05
CA ARG A 108 -21.95 10.87 17.78
C ARG A 108 -22.25 9.80 16.73
N PRO A 109 -22.97 10.11 15.64
CA PRO A 109 -23.16 9.14 14.56
C PRO A 109 -21.81 8.78 13.97
N VAL A 110 -21.57 7.48 13.78
CA VAL A 110 -20.39 6.97 13.08
C VAL A 110 -20.54 7.37 11.60
N PRO A 111 -19.54 8.02 11.00
CA PRO A 111 -19.59 8.33 9.58
C PRO A 111 -19.66 7.04 8.76
N PRO A 112 -20.43 6.99 7.67
CA PRO A 112 -20.47 5.82 6.81
C PRO A 112 -19.04 5.52 6.31
N SER A 113 -18.56 4.30 6.54
CA SER A 113 -17.22 3.84 6.14
C SER A 113 -17.07 3.64 4.63
N TRP A 114 -18.14 3.87 3.87
CA TRP A 114 -18.19 3.80 2.42
C TRP A 114 -18.76 5.12 1.86
N PRO A 115 -18.12 5.74 0.86
CA PRO A 115 -18.75 6.86 0.18
C PRO A 115 -19.94 6.33 -0.61
N LEU A 116 -21.15 6.55 -0.11
CA LEU A 116 -22.34 6.52 -0.95
C LEU A 116 -22.10 7.57 -2.04
N GLY A 117 -21.93 7.10 -3.28
CA GLY A 117 -21.58 7.92 -4.43
C GLY A 117 -22.36 9.24 -4.48
N ARG A 118 -21.65 10.29 -4.91
CA ARG A 118 -22.10 11.67 -5.10
C ARG A 118 -23.60 11.75 -5.46
N ARG A 119 -24.45 12.03 -4.46
CA ARG A 119 -25.84 12.44 -4.73
C ARG A 119 -25.76 13.86 -5.27
N SER A 120 -25.91 14.02 -6.57
CA SER A 120 -26.09 15.33 -7.19
C SER A 120 -27.29 16.02 -6.54
N SER A 121 -27.00 17.12 -5.84
CA SER A 121 -28.02 18.06 -5.40
C SER A 121 -28.53 18.78 -6.64
N SER A 122 -29.60 18.27 -7.25
CA SER A 122 -30.49 19.05 -8.09
C SER A 122 -31.91 18.80 -7.63
N SER A 123 -32.45 19.83 -6.98
CA SER A 123 -33.86 20.00 -6.69
C SER A 123 -34.74 19.63 -7.90
N SER A 124 -35.72 18.75 -7.68
CA SER A 124 -37.10 18.79 -8.22
C SER A 124 -37.61 17.39 -8.61
N GLU A 125 -38.63 16.97 -7.86
CA GLU A 125 -39.72 16.02 -8.16
C GLU A 125 -39.46 14.60 -8.75
N ALA A 126 -40.13 13.65 -8.07
CA ALA A 126 -40.55 12.30 -8.49
C ALA A 126 -39.49 11.17 -8.64
N PRO A 127 -39.83 9.93 -8.27
CA PRO A 127 -38.89 8.80 -8.30
C PRO A 127 -38.74 8.30 -9.74
N ALA A 128 -37.80 8.88 -10.48
CA ALA A 128 -37.39 8.33 -11.76
C ALA A 128 -36.60 7.04 -11.51
N ALA A 129 -37.09 5.96 -12.12
CA ALA A 129 -36.56 4.61 -12.07
C ALA A 129 -35.03 4.56 -12.17
N ALA A 130 -34.42 3.62 -11.44
CA ALA A 130 -33.01 3.28 -11.57
C ALA A 130 -32.64 3.21 -13.07
N PRO A 131 -31.56 3.87 -13.52
CA PRO A 131 -31.14 3.77 -14.90
C PRO A 131 -30.85 2.30 -15.17
N VAL A 132 -31.68 1.68 -16.01
CA VAL A 132 -31.40 0.36 -16.57
C VAL A 132 -30.03 0.49 -17.21
N LEU A 133 -29.04 -0.16 -16.61
CA LEU A 133 -27.67 -0.10 -17.07
C LEU A 133 -27.63 -0.89 -18.38
N ASP A 134 -27.76 -0.21 -19.53
CA ASP A 134 -27.50 -0.84 -20.82
C ASP A 134 -26.00 -1.17 -20.89
N VAL A 135 -25.68 -2.42 -20.54
CA VAL A 135 -24.32 -2.96 -20.49
C VAL A 135 -23.69 -2.88 -21.88
N GLU A 136 -24.48 -3.01 -22.94
CA GLU A 136 -23.99 -3.00 -24.32
C GLU A 136 -23.63 -1.59 -24.80
N GLU A 137 -24.36 -0.56 -24.36
CA GLU A 137 -24.02 0.83 -24.64
C GLU A 137 -22.76 1.26 -23.88
N ARG A 138 -22.65 0.86 -22.61
CA ARG A 138 -21.42 1.07 -21.82
C ARG A 138 -20.21 0.36 -22.43
N ARG A 139 -20.39 -0.88 -22.91
CA ARG A 139 -19.32 -1.66 -23.55
C ARG A 139 -18.84 -0.99 -24.82
N ARG A 140 -19.75 -0.50 -25.67
CA ARG A 140 -19.40 0.26 -26.88
C ARG A 140 -18.63 1.53 -26.54
N ALA A 141 -19.11 2.33 -25.58
CA ALA A 141 -18.42 3.55 -25.15
C ALA A 141 -17.00 3.28 -24.63
N ALA A 142 -16.80 2.17 -23.91
CA ALA A 142 -15.47 1.78 -23.42
C ALA A 142 -14.51 1.36 -24.56
N MET A 143 -15.02 0.69 -25.59
CA MET A 143 -14.23 0.31 -26.77
C MET A 143 -13.85 1.52 -27.62
N ASP A 144 -14.77 2.47 -27.82
CA ASP A 144 -14.47 3.71 -28.52
C ASP A 144 -13.37 4.50 -27.82
N LEU A 145 -13.42 4.57 -26.48
CA LEU A 145 -12.39 5.23 -25.69
C LEU A 145 -11.03 4.56 -25.87
N LEU A 146 -10.98 3.23 -25.84
CA LEU A 146 -9.74 2.48 -26.07
C LEU A 146 -9.15 2.81 -27.45
N MET A 147 -9.97 2.86 -28.48
CA MET A 147 -9.52 3.17 -29.83
C MET A 147 -9.02 4.62 -29.99
N GLN A 148 -9.52 5.58 -29.20
CA GLN A 148 -9.03 6.97 -29.22
C GLN A 148 -7.58 7.12 -28.74
N PHE A 149 -7.12 6.25 -27.84
CA PHE A 149 -5.77 6.32 -27.28
C PHE A 149 -4.76 5.38 -27.95
N HIS A 150 -5.21 4.53 -28.87
CA HIS A 150 -4.39 3.55 -29.58
C HIS A 150 -4.40 3.72 -31.11
N ALA A 151 -4.93 4.84 -31.61
CA ALA A 151 -4.83 5.25 -33.01
C ALA A 151 -3.45 5.80 -33.38
#